data_AF-A0A7L3Z1S4-F1
#
_entry.id   AF-A0A7L3Z1S4-F1
#
_cell.length_a   1.000
_cell.length_b   1.000
_cell.length_c   1.000
_cell.angle_alpha   90.00
_cell.angle_beta   90.00
_cell.angle_gamma   90.00
#
_symmetry.space_group_name_H-M   'P 1'
#
loop_
_entity.id
_entity.type
_entity.pdbx_description
1 polymer ?
#
loop_
_entity_poly.entity_id
_entity_poly.type
_entity_poly.pdbx_seq_one_letter_code
_entity_poly.pdbx_strand_id
1 'polypeptide(L)'
;RVSSVLNRDVKQFGKKHMFDASEETCWNSDQGTCQWVTLDFPRTVKVSQLHIQFQGGFSSRLCTLEGCRAGEQLVKISDLYPEDINAMQISFAALRAGFQVEETVLDKLKITFENSTDFFGRIVVYHLGVLGERL
;
A
#
# COMPACT_ATOMS: atom_id res chain seq x y z
N ARG A 1 1.29 -4.71 9.24
CA ARG A 1 2.37 -5.70 8.98
C ARG A 1 2.92 -5.51 7.57
N VAL A 2 4.12 -6.01 7.28
CA VAL A 2 4.71 -6.02 5.93
C VAL A 2 5.31 -7.39 5.65
N SER A 3 5.38 -7.72 4.37
CA SER A 3 5.99 -8.95 3.83
C SER A 3 7.44 -9.15 4.24
N SER A 4 8.29 -8.15 3.99
CA SER A 4 9.74 -8.20 4.20
C SER A 4 10.31 -6.80 4.49
N VAL A 5 11.57 -6.75 4.90
CA VAL A 5 12.35 -5.51 5.05
C VAL A 5 13.76 -5.79 4.53
N LEU A 6 14.28 -4.92 3.68
CA LEU A 6 15.61 -5.04 3.07
C LEU A 6 16.68 -5.34 4.14
N ASN A 7 17.44 -6.42 3.96
CA ASN A 7 18.48 -6.88 4.89
C ASN A 7 18.02 -7.06 6.35
N ARG A 8 16.70 -7.14 6.59
CA ARG A 8 16.09 -7.12 7.93
C ARG A 8 16.42 -5.85 8.73
N ASP A 9 16.85 -4.78 8.08
CA ASP A 9 17.17 -3.51 8.74
C ASP A 9 15.89 -2.71 9.01
N VAL A 10 15.20 -3.09 10.08
CA VAL A 10 13.98 -2.42 10.53
C VAL A 10 14.23 -0.99 11.01
N LYS A 11 15.48 -0.64 11.36
CA LYS A 11 15.80 0.71 11.84
C LYS A 11 15.82 1.70 10.69
N GLN A 12 16.36 1.31 9.54
CA GLN A 12 16.50 2.17 8.37
C GLN A 12 15.34 2.03 7.38
N PHE A 13 14.80 0.83 7.20
CA PHE A 13 13.83 0.51 6.14
C PHE A 13 12.50 -0.04 6.67
N GLY A 14 12.21 0.18 7.95
CA GLY A 14 11.04 -0.37 8.62
C GLY A 14 9.71 0.25 8.16
N LYS A 15 8.64 -0.55 8.23
CA LYS A 15 7.25 -0.15 7.91
C LYS A 15 6.73 1.14 8.57
N LYS A 16 7.33 1.57 9.68
CA LYS A 16 6.94 2.81 10.39
C LYS A 16 7.17 4.05 9.53
N HIS A 17 8.17 3.99 8.65
CA HIS A 17 8.59 5.11 7.82
C HIS A 17 7.55 5.50 6.77
N MET A 18 6.68 4.56 6.38
CA MET A 18 5.54 4.90 5.52
C MET A 18 4.57 5.92 6.15
N PHE A 19 4.65 6.17 7.45
CA PHE A 19 3.69 7.00 8.20
C PHE A 19 4.32 8.17 8.95
N ASP A 20 5.63 8.40 8.84
CA ASP A 20 6.33 9.44 9.60
C ASP A 20 6.44 10.79 8.88
N ALA A 21 5.87 10.88 7.66
CA ALA A 21 5.88 12.07 6.80
C ALA A 21 7.29 12.58 6.43
N SER A 22 8.32 11.74 6.58
CA SER A 22 9.67 12.06 6.14
C SER A 22 9.88 11.70 4.67
N GLU A 23 10.38 12.65 3.88
CA GLU A 23 10.80 12.39 2.50
C GLU A 23 12.12 11.60 2.41
N GLU A 24 12.82 11.42 3.53
CA GLU A 24 14.14 10.78 3.58
C GLU A 24 14.08 9.32 4.04
N THR A 25 12.97 8.89 4.65
CA THR A 25 12.83 7.53 5.18
C THR A 25 11.73 6.77 4.47
N CYS A 26 11.90 5.46 4.33
CA CYS A 26 10.96 4.63 3.59
C CYS A 26 10.82 3.24 4.20
N TRP A 27 9.75 2.56 3.84
CA TRP A 27 9.76 1.10 3.85
C TRP A 27 10.41 0.60 2.57
N ASN A 28 11.40 -0.27 2.69
CA ASN A 28 12.04 -0.94 1.57
C ASN A 28 11.89 -2.45 1.78
N SER A 29 11.21 -3.12 0.87
CA SER A 29 11.08 -4.57 0.90
C SER A 29 12.40 -5.26 0.53
N ASP A 30 12.56 -6.51 0.93
CA ASP A 30 13.57 -7.36 0.31
C ASP A 30 13.11 -7.81 -1.09
N GLN A 31 13.99 -8.49 -1.83
CA GLN A 31 13.66 -9.09 -3.12
C GLN A 31 12.55 -10.15 -2.99
N GLY A 32 11.73 -10.31 -4.04
CA GLY A 32 10.66 -11.32 -4.06
C GLY A 32 9.61 -11.05 -5.13
N THR A 33 8.80 -12.06 -5.44
CA THR A 33 7.85 -12.01 -6.56
C THR A 33 6.65 -11.11 -6.29
N CYS A 34 6.18 -11.06 -5.05
CA CYS A 34 5.10 -10.19 -4.59
C CYS A 34 5.44 -9.67 -3.19
N GLN A 35 5.25 -8.38 -2.98
CA GLN A 35 5.40 -7.76 -1.65
C GLN A 35 4.02 -7.34 -1.17
N TRP A 36 3.84 -7.17 0.13
CA TRP A 36 2.55 -6.73 0.67
C TRP A 36 2.69 -5.93 1.95
N VAL A 37 1.67 -5.10 2.19
CA VAL A 37 1.42 -4.38 3.43
C VAL A 37 0.01 -4.77 3.92
N THR A 38 -0.13 -4.99 5.22
CA THR A 38 -1.43 -5.22 5.86
C THR A 38 -1.64 -4.18 6.96
N LEU A 39 -2.80 -3.56 6.98
CA LEU A 39 -3.24 -2.61 7.97
C LEU A 39 -4.34 -3.28 8.79
N ASP A 40 -4.11 -3.38 10.10
CA ASP A 40 -5.09 -3.85 11.06
C ASP A 40 -5.63 -2.61 11.76
N PHE A 41 -6.91 -2.29 11.56
CA PHE A 41 -7.52 -1.12 12.18
C PHE A 41 -7.98 -1.47 13.61
N PRO A 42 -7.82 -0.55 14.58
CA PRO A 42 -8.23 -0.81 15.97
C PRO A 42 -9.75 -0.90 16.13
N ARG A 43 -10.50 -0.46 15.12
CA ARG A 43 -11.95 -0.59 15.01
C ARG A 43 -12.34 -0.62 13.55
N THR A 44 -13.61 -0.90 13.31
CA THR A 44 -14.21 -0.84 11.99
C THR A 44 -14.10 0.55 11.39
N VAL A 45 -13.66 0.58 10.13
CA VAL A 45 -13.57 1.80 9.34
C VAL A 45 -14.24 1.57 7.99
N LYS A 46 -14.72 2.67 7.42
CA LYS A 46 -15.10 2.75 6.02
C LYS A 46 -13.96 3.43 5.26
N VAL A 47 -13.19 2.66 4.50
CA VAL A 47 -12.06 3.19 3.72
C VAL A 47 -12.59 3.85 2.46
N SER A 48 -12.11 5.07 2.19
CA SER A 48 -12.51 5.86 1.01
C SER A 48 -11.34 6.51 0.29
N GLN A 49 -10.10 6.50 0.81
CA GLN A 49 -8.90 6.89 0.06
C GLN A 49 -7.67 6.05 0.38
N LEU A 50 -6.89 5.69 -0.66
CA LEU A 50 -5.53 5.20 -0.55
C LEU A 50 -4.59 6.23 -1.16
N HIS A 51 -3.61 6.66 -0.38
CA HIS A 51 -2.54 7.57 -0.76
C HIS A 51 -1.24 6.77 -0.72
N ILE A 52 -0.49 6.77 -1.81
CA ILE A 52 0.78 6.04 -1.86
C ILE A 52 1.82 6.80 -2.67
N GLN A 53 3.03 6.87 -2.14
CA GLN A 53 4.20 7.36 -2.86
C GLN A 53 5.28 6.29 -2.88
N PHE A 54 5.57 5.81 -4.09
CA PHE A 54 6.67 4.91 -4.34
C PHE A 54 7.96 5.68 -4.64
N GLN A 55 9.11 5.06 -4.44
CA GLN A 55 10.35 5.51 -5.09
C GLN A 55 10.30 5.19 -6.59
N GLY A 56 10.82 6.10 -7.42
CA GLY A 56 11.01 5.85 -8.85
C GLY A 56 11.89 4.62 -9.11
N GLY A 57 11.43 3.71 -9.96
CA GLY A 57 12.08 2.44 -10.29
C GLY A 57 11.81 1.28 -9.32
N PHE A 58 10.98 1.51 -8.29
CA PHE A 58 10.62 0.52 -7.26
C PHE A 58 9.10 0.52 -6.98
N SER A 59 8.30 0.89 -7.97
CA SER A 59 6.86 0.96 -7.86
C SER A 59 6.21 -0.38 -8.22
N SER A 60 5.00 -0.58 -7.75
CA SER A 60 4.16 -1.68 -8.22
C SER A 60 3.52 -1.32 -9.56
N ARG A 61 3.35 -2.27 -10.49
CA ARG A 61 2.50 -2.04 -11.68
C ARG A 61 1.05 -2.43 -11.43
N LEU A 62 0.81 -3.34 -10.50
CA LEU A 62 -0.51 -3.75 -10.04
C LEU A 62 -0.52 -3.78 -8.51
N CYS A 63 -1.51 -3.14 -7.90
CA CYS A 63 -1.80 -3.20 -6.49
C CYS A 63 -3.19 -3.84 -6.32
N THR A 64 -3.27 -5.04 -5.76
CA THR A 64 -4.54 -5.66 -5.39
C THR A 64 -4.89 -5.34 -3.96
N LEU A 65 -6.07 -4.75 -3.76
CA LEU A 65 -6.65 -4.46 -2.46
C LEU A 65 -7.55 -5.60 -2.03
N GLU A 66 -7.34 -6.09 -0.82
CA GLU A 66 -8.19 -7.09 -0.18
C GLU A 66 -8.58 -6.61 1.22
N GLY A 67 -9.79 -6.87 1.67
CA GLY A 67 -10.21 -6.53 3.03
C GLY A 67 -11.16 -7.55 3.64
N CYS A 68 -11.33 -7.46 4.96
CA CYS A 68 -12.27 -8.28 5.70
C CYS A 68 -12.74 -7.64 7.01
N ARG A 69 -13.85 -8.14 7.54
CA ARG A 69 -14.24 -7.91 8.94
C ARG A 69 -13.49 -8.87 9.87
N ALA A 70 -13.53 -8.58 11.17
CA ALA A 70 -12.92 -9.43 12.18
C ALA A 70 -13.48 -10.86 12.13
N GLY A 71 -12.60 -11.84 11.97
CA GLY A 71 -12.96 -13.26 11.88
C GLY A 71 -13.31 -13.75 10.47
N GLU A 72 -13.36 -12.87 9.47
CA GLU A 72 -13.64 -13.22 8.08
C GLU A 72 -12.36 -13.40 7.25
N GLN A 73 -12.51 -14.06 6.10
CA GLN A 73 -11.44 -14.19 5.10
C GLN A 73 -11.29 -12.88 4.32
N LEU A 74 -10.06 -12.60 3.87
CA LEU A 74 -9.78 -11.49 2.97
C LEU A 74 -10.49 -11.70 1.63
N VAL A 75 -11.22 -10.68 1.20
CA VAL A 75 -11.92 -10.65 -0.09
C VAL A 75 -11.36 -9.49 -0.90
N LYS A 76 -11.18 -9.71 -2.21
CA LYS A 76 -10.72 -8.69 -3.14
C LYS A 76 -11.72 -7.53 -3.20
N ILE A 77 -11.21 -6.31 -3.06
CA ILE A 77 -11.95 -5.06 -3.16
C ILE A 77 -11.76 -4.46 -4.55
N SER A 78 -10.51 -4.24 -4.96
CA SER A 78 -10.19 -3.62 -6.24
C SER A 78 -8.76 -3.89 -6.68
N ASP A 79 -8.49 -3.58 -7.95
CA ASP A 79 -7.15 -3.48 -8.50
C ASP A 79 -6.81 -2.02 -8.80
N LEU A 80 -5.54 -1.67 -8.62
CA LEU A 80 -5.01 -0.34 -8.78
C LEU A 80 -3.70 -0.41 -9.59
N TYR A 81 -3.45 0.55 -10.48
CA TYR A 81 -2.31 0.55 -11.41
C TYR A 81 -1.47 1.82 -11.27
N PRO A 82 -0.61 1.93 -10.24
CA PRO A 82 0.12 3.16 -10.00
C PRO A 82 1.20 3.41 -11.05
N GLU A 83 1.51 4.68 -11.27
CA GLU A 83 2.58 5.14 -12.16
C GLU A 83 3.93 5.19 -11.44
N ASP A 84 5.02 4.95 -12.16
CA ASP A 84 6.39 4.99 -11.63
C ASP A 84 7.00 6.40 -11.70
N ILE A 85 6.48 7.32 -10.89
CA ILE A 85 6.74 8.77 -11.03
C ILE A 85 7.26 9.48 -9.76
N ASN A 86 7.53 8.74 -8.67
CA ASN A 86 7.95 9.30 -7.37
C ASN A 86 7.09 10.50 -6.89
N ALA A 87 5.78 10.44 -7.13
CA ALA A 87 4.82 11.42 -6.67
C ALA A 87 3.75 10.74 -5.83
N MET A 88 3.14 11.49 -4.91
CA MET A 88 1.97 11.04 -4.17
C MET A 88 0.83 10.75 -5.15
N GLN A 89 0.34 9.52 -5.14
CA GLN A 89 -0.78 9.07 -5.95
C GLN A 89 -1.99 8.81 -5.07
N ILE A 90 -3.13 9.37 -5.45
CA ILE A 90 -4.38 9.29 -4.69
C ILE A 90 -5.39 8.47 -5.48
N SER A 91 -5.86 7.39 -4.88
CA SER A 91 -6.65 6.37 -5.56
C SER A 91 -8.08 6.76 -5.94
N PHE A 92 -8.47 8.03 -5.72
CA PHE A 92 -9.85 8.53 -5.91
C PHE A 92 -9.92 9.90 -6.62
N ALA A 93 -8.81 10.40 -7.18
CA ALA A 93 -8.85 11.66 -7.92
C ALA A 93 -9.71 11.50 -9.20
N ALA A 94 -10.90 12.12 -9.18
CA ALA A 94 -11.99 12.02 -10.15
C ALA A 94 -11.69 12.54 -11.58
N LEU A 95 -10.44 12.53 -12.04
CA LEU A 95 -10.04 13.12 -13.32
C LEU A 95 -9.50 12.14 -14.36
N ARG A 96 -9.28 10.87 -14.01
CA ARG A 96 -8.98 9.83 -15.01
C ARG A 96 -9.78 8.57 -14.71
N ALA A 97 -10.70 8.24 -15.61
CA ALA A 97 -11.42 6.99 -15.62
C ALA A 97 -10.41 5.82 -15.62
N GLY A 98 -10.21 5.18 -14.47
CA GLY A 98 -9.29 4.04 -14.39
C GLY A 98 -8.75 3.67 -13.01
N PHE A 99 -8.98 4.48 -11.97
CA PHE A 99 -8.49 4.19 -10.63
C PHE A 99 -9.54 4.58 -9.61
N GLN A 100 -10.43 3.65 -9.25
CA GLN A 100 -11.45 3.84 -8.22
C GLN A 100 -11.40 2.62 -7.30
N VAL A 101 -11.28 2.85 -6.01
CA VAL A 101 -11.51 1.81 -4.99
C VAL A 101 -12.96 1.97 -4.55
N GLU A 102 -13.68 0.88 -4.36
CA GLU A 102 -15.04 0.94 -3.82
C GLU A 102 -14.98 1.30 -2.32
N GLU A 103 -15.85 2.19 -1.86
CA GLU A 103 -15.91 2.52 -0.44
C GLU A 103 -16.25 1.26 0.36
N THR A 104 -15.31 0.78 1.16
CA THR A 104 -15.41 -0.55 1.77
C THR A 104 -15.32 -0.48 3.28
N VAL A 105 -16.26 -1.13 3.96
CA VAL A 105 -16.27 -1.28 5.41
C VAL A 105 -15.45 -2.51 5.81
N LEU A 106 -14.39 -2.32 6.60
CA LEU A 106 -13.45 -3.38 6.95
C LEU A 106 -12.78 -3.14 8.31
N ASP A 107 -12.20 -4.20 8.87
CA ASP A 107 -11.32 -4.14 10.05
C ASP A 107 -9.85 -4.37 9.65
N LYS A 108 -9.63 -4.96 8.47
CA LYS A 108 -8.30 -5.24 7.92
C LYS A 108 -8.25 -4.91 6.43
N LEU A 109 -7.18 -4.24 6.02
CA LEU A 109 -6.87 -3.97 4.62
C LEU A 109 -5.51 -4.58 4.29
N LYS A 110 -5.42 -5.34 3.21
CA LYS A 110 -4.17 -5.83 2.65
C LYS A 110 -3.99 -5.22 1.26
N ILE A 111 -2.77 -4.78 1.00
CA ILE A 111 -2.31 -4.26 -0.28
C ILE A 111 -1.23 -5.23 -0.74
N THR A 112 -1.46 -5.90 -1.86
CA THR A 112 -0.47 -6.76 -2.51
C THR A 112 0.12 -6.01 -3.70
N PHE A 113 1.43 -5.87 -3.71
CA PHE A 113 2.22 -5.24 -4.78
C PHE A 113 2.74 -6.32 -5.72
N GLU A 114 2.27 -6.29 -6.96
CA GLU A 114 2.58 -7.24 -8.02
C GLU A 114 3.24 -6.54 -9.20
N ASN A 115 4.07 -7.30 -9.92
CA ASN A 115 4.77 -6.82 -11.12
C ASN A 115 5.58 -5.54 -10.84
N SER A 116 6.49 -5.58 -9.86
CA SER A 116 7.35 -4.43 -9.55
C SER A 116 8.10 -3.93 -10.79
N THR A 117 8.38 -2.62 -10.83
CA THR A 117 9.28 -2.03 -11.83
C THR A 117 10.75 -2.34 -11.56
N ASP A 118 11.11 -2.72 -10.33
CA ASP A 118 12.45 -3.20 -9.97
C ASP A 118 12.65 -4.64 -10.45
N PHE A 119 13.84 -4.93 -11.01
CA PHE A 119 14.18 -6.25 -11.55
C PHE A 119 14.14 -7.37 -10.50
N PHE A 120 14.44 -7.07 -9.23
CA PHE A 120 14.44 -8.04 -8.14
C PHE A 120 13.09 -8.12 -7.40
N GLY A 121 12.08 -7.38 -7.88
CA GLY A 121 10.75 -7.39 -7.27
C GLY A 121 10.66 -6.60 -5.97
N ARG A 122 11.62 -5.71 -5.69
CA ARG A 122 11.57 -4.86 -4.49
C ARG A 122 10.53 -3.77 -4.65
N ILE A 123 9.98 -3.33 -3.53
CA ILE A 123 9.04 -2.23 -3.43
C ILE A 123 9.57 -1.24 -2.39
N VAL A 124 9.58 0.04 -2.75
CA VAL A 124 9.97 1.13 -1.85
C VAL A 124 8.83 2.11 -1.73
N VAL A 125 8.35 2.34 -0.50
CA VAL A 125 7.24 3.24 -0.20
C VAL A 125 7.70 4.29 0.81
N TYR A 126 7.66 5.55 0.41
CA TYR A 126 7.91 6.70 1.29
C TYR A 126 6.67 7.02 2.13
N HIS A 127 5.51 7.06 1.49
CA HIS A 127 4.27 7.44 2.18
C HIS A 127 3.14 6.47 1.86
N LEU A 128 2.42 6.06 2.89
CA LEU A 128 1.19 5.28 2.82
C LEU A 128 0.13 5.93 3.72
N GLY A 129 -0.93 6.42 3.10
CA GLY A 129 -2.10 6.96 3.79
C GLY A 129 -3.35 6.16 3.46
N VAL A 130 -4.17 5.86 4.47
CA VAL A 130 -5.52 5.35 4.27
C VAL A 130 -6.49 6.31 4.94
N LEU A 131 -7.34 6.95 4.15
CA LEU A 131 -8.37 7.87 4.63
C LEU A 131 -9.75 7.23 4.49
N GLY A 132 -10.67 7.76 5.27
CA GLY A 132 -12.00 7.22 5.41
C GLY A 132 -12.66 7.68 6.70
N GLU A 133 -13.73 6.99 7.06
CA GLU A 133 -14.53 7.29 8.22
C GLU A 133 -14.41 6.18 9.26
N ARG A 134 -14.50 6.58 10.52
CA ARG A 134 -14.60 5.68 11.66
C ARG A 134 -16.08 5.35 11.87
N LEU A 135 -16.41 4.07 11.98
CA LEU A 135 -17.75 3.62 12.37
C LEU A 135 -17.82 3.35 13.88
#